data_AF-A0A1T5IGN0-F1
#
_entry.id   AF-A0A1T5IGN0-F1
#
_cell.length_a   1.000
_cell.length_b   1.000
_cell.length_c   1.000
_cell.angle_alpha   90.00
_cell.angle_beta   90.00
_cell.angle_gamma   90.00
#
_symmetry.space_group_name_H-M   'P 1'
#
loop_
_entity.id
_entity.type
_entity.pdbx_description
1 polymer ?
#
loop_
_entity_poly.entity_id
_entity_poly.type
_entity_poly.pdbx_seq_one_letter_code
_entity_poly.pdbx_strand_id
1 'polypeptide(L)'
;MDRSSQIIRTSVVGIVANVLLAAFKAAVGLIASSVAIVMDAVNNLSDALSSVITIIGTKLSQRPADRAHPFGFGRVEYFSAIIIAVIVLSAGVTSLIESVKKIIEPTAPSYTTATLVVIVAAIVVKLVLGWYVRKKGRQLRSDALVASGSDALFDAVITTATLVSAGVMLIWGFSLDGILGALISAMIIKAGIEMLASPVNELLGARVPPELVKAIKQDVMQCEGVRGVYDIILHNYGPDVMIGSLHVSVPDTMSAHEIHGLSRRISGLMLANHGIIMTVGVYAMATGEDRHAELQAKVMQALGAHKEIVQIHGFYYAEKERTLSVDVVPDLASDRDATLCGRLTEEIQALVPDLQVSIVIDHNYSE
;
A
#
# COMPACT_ATOMS: atom_id res chain seq x y z
N MET A 1 -9.35 10.18 19.78
CA MET A 1 -8.40 11.07 19.09
C MET A 1 -8.39 10.69 17.63
N ASP A 2 -8.53 11.67 16.75
CA ASP A 2 -8.47 11.48 15.30
C ASP A 2 -7.11 10.88 14.85
N ARG A 3 -7.09 10.10 13.75
CA ARG A 3 -5.92 9.38 13.22
C ARG A 3 -4.74 10.34 13.01
N SER A 4 -5.00 11.44 12.33
CA SER A 4 -4.02 12.47 12.02
C SER A 4 -3.39 13.10 13.27
N SER A 5 -4.20 13.35 14.28
CA SER A 5 -3.72 13.89 15.56
C SER A 5 -2.78 12.91 16.28
N GLN A 6 -3.05 11.61 16.18
CA GLN A 6 -2.16 10.57 16.73
C GLN A 6 -0.86 10.47 15.95
N ILE A 7 -0.89 10.63 14.62
CA ILE A 7 0.31 10.66 13.78
C ILE A 7 1.19 11.85 14.19
N ILE A 8 0.63 13.06 14.21
CA ILE A 8 1.34 14.28 14.58
C ILE A 8 1.94 14.15 15.99
N ARG A 9 1.17 13.66 16.97
CA ARG A 9 1.66 13.45 18.34
C ARG A 9 2.83 12.46 18.39
N THR A 10 2.74 11.37 17.64
CA THR A 10 3.81 10.37 17.56
C THR A 10 5.08 10.96 16.96
N SER A 11 4.96 11.73 15.88
CA SER A 11 6.07 12.44 15.26
C SER A 11 6.67 13.51 16.18
N VAL A 12 5.86 14.23 16.96
CA VAL A 12 6.37 15.20 17.96
C VAL A 12 7.21 14.50 19.03
N VAL A 13 6.78 13.32 19.51
CA VAL A 13 7.60 12.50 20.42
C VAL A 13 8.93 12.14 19.75
N GLY A 14 8.91 11.75 18.47
CA GLY A 14 10.11 11.49 17.67
C GLY A 14 11.04 12.70 17.59
N ILE A 15 10.52 13.87 17.25
CA ILE A 15 11.30 15.13 17.18
C ILE A 15 11.94 15.44 18.52
N VAL A 16 11.16 15.44 19.61
CA VAL A 16 11.67 15.78 20.94
C VAL A 16 12.76 14.80 21.37
N ALA A 17 12.54 13.50 21.20
CA ALA A 17 13.53 12.48 21.56
C ALA A 17 14.83 12.63 20.76
N ASN A 18 14.74 12.81 19.44
CA ASN A 18 15.90 12.95 18.58
C ASN A 18 16.66 14.28 18.80
N VAL A 19 15.95 15.39 19.02
CA VAL A 19 16.58 16.67 19.36
C VAL A 19 17.29 16.60 20.72
N LEU A 20 16.69 15.99 21.73
CA LEU A 20 17.33 15.80 23.03
C LEU A 20 18.57 14.89 22.93
N LEU A 21 18.48 13.79 22.17
CA LEU A 21 19.61 12.91 21.89
C LEU A 21 20.72 13.65 21.14
N ALA A 22 20.39 14.46 20.12
CA ALA A 22 21.35 15.25 19.38
C ALA A 22 22.06 16.26 20.30
N ALA A 23 21.32 17.01 21.12
CA ALA A 23 21.89 17.96 22.07
C ALA A 23 22.81 17.27 23.10
N PHE A 24 22.38 16.11 23.62
CA PHE A 24 23.19 15.32 24.55
C PHE A 24 24.49 14.82 23.91
N LYS A 25 24.42 14.21 22.72
CA LYS A 25 25.60 13.76 21.98
C LYS A 25 26.52 14.94 21.63
N ALA A 26 25.99 16.06 21.16
CA ALA A 26 26.78 17.24 20.83
C ALA A 26 27.56 17.77 22.05
N ALA A 27 26.91 17.89 23.22
CA ALA A 27 27.57 18.33 24.44
C ALA A 27 28.70 17.38 24.86
N VAL A 28 28.44 16.07 24.86
CA VAL A 28 29.46 15.06 25.16
C VAL A 28 30.60 15.09 24.15
N GLY A 29 30.27 15.18 22.86
CA GLY A 29 31.24 15.20 21.76
C GLY A 29 32.18 16.38 21.84
N LEU A 30 31.67 17.57 22.20
CA LEU A 30 32.49 18.76 22.41
C LEU A 30 33.41 18.61 23.62
N ILE A 31 32.89 18.13 24.76
CA ILE A 31 33.70 17.91 25.97
C ILE A 31 34.78 16.87 25.72
N ALA A 32 34.46 15.80 25.00
CA ALA A 32 35.38 14.73 24.65
C ALA A 32 36.28 15.06 23.44
N SER A 33 36.11 16.24 22.81
CA SER A 33 36.77 16.61 21.55
C SER A 33 36.65 15.53 20.46
N SER A 34 35.50 14.85 20.39
CA SER A 34 35.24 13.74 19.50
C SER A 34 34.37 14.17 18.33
N VAL A 35 34.99 14.32 17.16
CA VAL A 35 34.29 14.61 15.89
C VAL A 35 33.26 13.52 15.57
N ALA A 36 33.58 12.25 15.86
CA ALA A 36 32.69 11.13 15.60
C ALA A 36 31.35 11.25 16.35
N ILE A 37 31.36 11.65 17.61
CA ILE A 37 30.14 11.84 18.41
C ILE A 37 29.33 13.05 17.93
N VAL A 38 30.02 14.12 17.50
CA VAL A 38 29.34 15.29 16.93
C VAL A 38 28.66 14.94 15.61
N MET A 39 29.29 14.13 14.75
CA MET A 39 28.65 13.65 13.52
C MET A 39 27.45 12.73 13.80
N ASP A 40 27.53 11.89 14.82
CA ASP A 40 26.42 11.05 15.27
C ASP A 40 25.25 11.87 15.88
N ALA A 41 25.52 13.10 16.37
CA ALA A 41 24.47 14.05 16.74
C ALA A 41 23.74 14.65 15.53
N VAL A 42 24.44 14.84 14.40
CA VAL A 42 23.85 15.31 13.13
C VAL A 42 22.90 14.26 12.56
N ASN A 43 23.23 12.97 12.68
CA ASN A 43 22.33 11.89 12.27
C ASN A 43 20.97 11.97 13.01
N ASN A 44 21.00 12.14 14.34
CA ASN A 44 19.77 12.34 15.11
C ASN A 44 18.95 13.56 14.64
N LEU A 45 19.59 14.60 14.12
CA LEU A 45 18.88 15.75 13.54
C LEU A 45 18.20 15.39 12.21
N SER A 46 18.80 14.52 11.41
CA SER A 46 18.17 13.94 10.20
C SER A 46 16.90 13.15 10.55
N ASP A 47 16.89 12.42 11.67
CA ASP A 47 15.70 11.66 12.07
C ASP A 47 14.58 12.56 12.62
N ALA A 48 14.97 13.66 13.27
CA ALA A 48 14.03 14.72 13.59
C ALA A 48 13.43 15.32 12.32
N LEU A 49 14.23 15.50 11.25
CA LEU A 49 13.74 15.95 9.95
C LEU A 49 12.75 14.94 9.33
N SER A 50 13.01 13.63 9.36
CA SER A 50 12.06 12.59 8.94
C SER A 50 10.71 12.70 9.67
N SER A 51 10.75 13.02 10.98
CA SER A 51 9.54 13.25 11.77
C SER A 51 8.81 14.55 11.38
N VAL A 52 9.54 15.62 11.05
CA VAL A 52 8.98 16.87 10.51
C VAL A 52 8.31 16.63 9.16
N ILE A 53 8.97 15.89 8.25
CA ILE A 53 8.41 15.49 6.96
C ILE A 53 7.10 14.73 7.17
N THR A 54 7.06 13.81 8.13
CA THR A 54 5.82 13.09 8.49
C THR A 54 4.70 14.05 8.92
N ILE A 55 4.99 15.02 9.81
CA ILE A 55 3.99 16.00 10.26
C ILE A 55 3.47 16.85 9.08
N ILE A 56 4.37 17.36 8.25
CA ILE A 56 4.01 18.19 7.09
C ILE A 56 3.18 17.37 6.12
N GLY A 57 3.62 16.14 5.81
CA GLY A 57 2.93 15.19 4.96
C GLY A 57 1.50 14.91 5.43
N THR A 58 1.34 14.57 6.71
CA THR A 58 0.02 14.32 7.31
C THR A 58 -0.86 15.57 7.33
N LYS A 59 -0.30 16.75 7.61
CA LYS A 59 -1.10 18.00 7.57
C LYS A 59 -1.54 18.34 6.15
N LEU A 60 -0.67 18.15 5.17
CA LEU A 60 -0.97 18.44 3.78
C LEU A 60 -1.94 17.40 3.19
N SER A 61 -1.87 16.14 3.63
CA SER A 61 -2.80 15.09 3.18
C SER A 61 -4.25 15.31 3.63
N GLN A 62 -4.44 16.00 4.77
CA GLN A 62 -5.75 16.41 5.27
C GLN A 62 -6.34 17.64 4.57
N ARG A 63 -5.61 18.25 3.63
CA ARG A 63 -6.14 19.41 2.90
C ARG A 63 -7.39 18.96 2.11
N PRO A 64 -8.53 19.67 2.25
CA PRO A 64 -9.76 19.31 1.56
C PRO A 64 -9.57 19.42 0.04
N ALA A 65 -10.45 18.73 -0.69
CA ALA A 65 -10.52 18.80 -2.15
C ALA A 65 -10.66 20.25 -2.64
N ASP A 66 -9.97 20.55 -3.75
CA ASP A 66 -10.10 21.82 -4.46
C ASP A 66 -10.33 21.58 -5.95
N ARG A 67 -10.48 22.66 -6.74
CA ARG A 67 -10.77 22.55 -8.17
C ARG A 67 -9.68 21.83 -8.97
N ALA A 68 -8.42 21.93 -8.54
CA ALA A 68 -7.31 21.25 -9.20
C ALA A 68 -7.19 19.79 -8.71
N HIS A 69 -7.61 19.51 -7.47
CA HIS A 69 -7.51 18.20 -6.83
C HIS A 69 -8.88 17.80 -6.24
N PRO A 70 -9.84 17.37 -7.08
CA PRO A 70 -11.22 17.09 -6.65
C PRO A 70 -11.34 15.90 -5.68
N PHE A 71 -10.32 15.04 -5.61
CA PHE A 71 -10.24 13.91 -4.68
C PHE A 71 -9.43 14.22 -3.41
N GLY A 72 -8.98 15.46 -3.25
CA GLY A 72 -8.17 15.88 -2.10
C GLY A 72 -6.70 15.51 -2.23
N PHE A 73 -5.98 15.65 -1.13
CA PHE A 73 -4.51 15.54 -1.07
C PHE A 73 -4.03 14.27 -0.34
N GLY A 74 -4.91 13.30 -0.08
CA GLY A 74 -4.62 12.13 0.76
C GLY A 74 -3.32 11.38 0.37
N ARG A 75 -3.06 11.22 -0.94
CA ARG A 75 -1.84 10.57 -1.46
C ARG A 75 -0.52 11.26 -1.10
N VAL A 76 -0.54 12.52 -0.61
CA VAL A 76 0.65 13.22 -0.09
C VAL A 76 1.31 12.44 1.06
N GLU A 77 0.53 11.67 1.83
CA GLU A 77 1.09 10.83 2.88
C GLU A 77 2.02 9.74 2.31
N TYR A 78 1.67 9.12 1.18
CA TYR A 78 2.53 8.14 0.49
C TYR A 78 3.80 8.78 -0.06
N PHE A 79 3.71 9.99 -0.64
CA PHE A 79 4.90 10.73 -1.08
C PHE A 79 5.85 11.04 0.08
N SER A 80 5.30 11.36 1.25
CA SER A 80 6.11 11.61 2.45
C SER A 80 6.85 10.34 2.90
N ALA A 81 6.18 9.18 2.84
CA ALA A 81 6.80 7.90 3.11
C ALA A 81 7.91 7.55 2.09
N ILE A 82 7.67 7.83 0.80
CA ILE A 82 8.67 7.65 -0.28
C ILE A 82 9.93 8.50 0.00
N ILE A 83 9.76 9.78 0.36
CA ILE A 83 10.89 10.67 0.69
C ILE A 83 11.71 10.09 1.84
N ILE A 84 11.06 9.63 2.91
CA ILE A 84 11.75 9.03 4.07
C ILE A 84 12.45 7.72 3.66
N ALA A 85 11.80 6.86 2.87
CA ALA A 85 12.41 5.63 2.38
C ALA A 85 13.66 5.91 1.51
N VAL A 86 13.65 6.96 0.69
CA VAL A 86 14.81 7.39 -0.09
C VAL A 86 15.96 7.89 0.80
N ILE A 87 15.65 8.61 1.88
CA ILE A 87 16.66 9.03 2.88
C ILE A 87 17.31 7.80 3.51
N VAL A 88 16.51 6.82 3.97
CA VAL A 88 17.00 5.57 4.56
C VAL A 88 17.86 4.77 3.57
N LEU A 89 17.41 4.66 2.31
CA LEU A 89 18.18 3.98 1.26
C LEU A 89 19.52 4.67 1.00
N SER A 90 19.53 6.00 0.95
CA SER A 90 20.74 6.80 0.75
C SER A 90 21.71 6.66 1.93
N ALA A 91 21.19 6.59 3.16
CA ALA A 91 21.98 6.30 4.36
C ALA A 91 22.58 4.89 4.31
N GLY A 92 21.78 3.88 3.93
CA GLY A 92 22.25 2.50 3.76
C GLY A 92 23.34 2.34 2.69
N VAL A 93 23.19 3.00 1.53
CA VAL A 93 24.21 3.00 0.47
C VAL A 93 25.48 3.70 0.91
N THR A 94 25.37 4.87 1.54
CA THR A 94 26.54 5.60 2.07
C THR A 94 27.27 4.77 3.12
N SER A 95 26.53 4.15 4.05
CA SER A 95 27.07 3.28 5.08
C SER A 95 27.76 2.04 4.49
N LEU A 96 27.22 1.46 3.41
CA LEU A 96 27.88 0.35 2.70
C LEU A 96 29.21 0.79 2.09
N ILE A 97 29.24 1.95 1.43
CA ILE A 97 30.47 2.50 0.84
C ILE A 97 31.54 2.73 1.92
N GLU A 98 31.16 3.34 3.05
CA GLU A 98 32.08 3.56 4.17
C GLU A 98 32.56 2.24 4.80
N SER A 99 31.67 1.27 4.94
CA SER A 99 32.01 -0.05 5.49
C SER A 99 33.00 -0.78 4.59
N VAL A 100 32.82 -0.74 3.26
CA VAL A 100 33.77 -1.32 2.30
C VAL A 100 35.13 -0.62 2.37
N LYS A 101 35.16 0.72 2.49
CA LYS A 101 36.41 1.46 2.69
C LYS A 101 37.14 1.00 3.95
N LYS A 102 36.42 0.77 5.06
CA LYS A 102 37.01 0.26 6.31
C LYS A 102 37.52 -1.18 6.22
N ILE A 103 37.03 -1.99 5.28
CA ILE A 103 37.60 -3.32 5.00
C ILE A 103 38.98 -3.18 4.34
N ILE A 104 39.12 -2.24 3.40
CA ILE A 104 40.36 -2.01 2.64
C ILE A 104 41.40 -1.28 3.50
N GLU A 105 40.97 -0.26 4.23
CA GLU A 105 41.79 0.58 5.11
C GLU A 105 41.21 0.57 6.53
N PRO A 106 41.57 -0.43 7.36
CA PRO A 106 41.11 -0.50 8.74
C PRO A 106 41.61 0.70 9.54
N THR A 107 40.68 1.47 10.10
CA THR A 107 40.99 2.54 11.04
C THR A 107 40.83 2.03 12.47
N ALA A 108 41.74 2.42 13.36
CA ALA A 108 41.62 2.06 14.77
C ALA A 108 40.56 2.95 15.45
N PRO A 109 39.49 2.36 15.99
CA PRO A 109 38.54 3.11 16.79
C PRO A 109 39.21 3.59 18.08
N SER A 110 39.04 4.87 18.39
CA SER A 110 39.40 5.43 19.70
C SER A 110 38.10 5.68 20.47
N TYR A 111 37.74 4.74 21.33
CA TYR A 111 36.61 4.89 22.26
C TYR A 111 37.13 5.07 23.69
N THR A 112 36.65 6.10 24.38
CA THR A 112 36.82 6.23 25.83
C THR A 112 35.63 5.60 26.56
N THR A 113 35.80 5.19 27.82
CA THR A 113 34.70 4.64 28.64
C THR A 113 33.47 5.56 28.67
N ALA A 114 33.67 6.88 28.70
CA ALA A 114 32.59 7.87 28.64
C ALA A 114 31.82 7.81 27.31
N THR A 115 32.52 7.65 26.18
CA THR A 115 31.88 7.51 24.87
C THR A 115 31.05 6.23 24.73
N LEU A 116 31.51 5.12 25.33
CA LEU A 116 30.77 3.84 25.31
C LEU A 116 29.43 3.93 26.05
N VAL A 117 29.41 4.56 27.23
CA VAL A 117 28.17 4.75 28.01
C VAL A 117 27.13 5.55 27.21
N VAL A 118 27.58 6.61 26.52
CA VAL A 118 26.72 7.48 25.71
C VAL A 118 26.17 6.75 24.49
N ILE A 119 27.00 5.94 23.82
CA ILE A 119 26.58 5.09 22.70
C ILE A 119 25.51 4.08 23.16
N VAL A 120 25.73 3.38 24.28
CA VAL A 120 24.76 2.41 24.82
C VAL A 120 23.44 3.09 25.17
N ALA A 121 23.48 4.25 25.83
CA ALA A 121 22.28 5.02 26.14
C ALA A 121 21.54 5.42 24.85
N ALA A 122 22.25 5.88 23.82
CA ALA A 122 21.66 6.24 22.53
C ALA A 122 20.98 5.05 21.84
N ILE A 123 21.62 3.87 21.84
CA ILE A 123 21.04 2.62 21.30
C ILE A 123 19.71 2.31 21.99
N VAL A 124 19.67 2.33 23.33
CA VAL A 124 18.45 2.03 24.09
C VAL A 124 17.32 2.99 23.74
N VAL A 125 17.61 4.30 23.70
CA VAL A 125 16.58 5.30 23.35
C VAL A 125 16.08 5.08 21.92
N LYS A 126 16.98 4.82 20.96
CA LYS A 126 16.62 4.56 19.56
C LYS A 126 15.79 3.29 19.38
N LEU A 127 16.12 2.20 20.09
CA LEU A 127 15.32 0.96 20.06
C LEU A 127 13.90 1.19 20.59
N VAL A 128 13.77 1.86 21.74
CA VAL A 128 12.46 2.17 22.34
C VAL A 128 11.65 3.09 21.44
N LEU A 129 12.27 4.15 20.93
CA LEU A 129 11.64 5.13 20.06
C LEU A 129 11.20 4.48 18.74
N GLY A 130 12.11 3.79 18.05
CA GLY A 130 11.84 3.16 16.77
C GLY A 130 10.75 2.09 16.87
N TRP A 131 10.78 1.27 17.93
CA TRP A 131 9.70 0.30 18.19
C TRP A 131 8.35 0.99 18.41
N TYR A 132 8.31 2.03 19.25
CA TYR A 132 7.08 2.77 19.54
C TYR A 132 6.49 3.43 18.29
N VAL A 133 7.31 4.16 17.54
CA VAL A 133 6.91 4.89 16.32
C VAL A 133 6.45 3.92 15.24
N ARG A 134 7.20 2.84 14.99
CA ARG A 134 6.84 1.82 13.99
C ARG A 134 5.54 1.10 14.35
N LYS A 135 5.36 0.75 15.64
CA LYS A 135 4.13 0.13 16.13
C LYS A 135 2.93 1.05 15.92
N LYS A 136 3.07 2.34 16.23
CA LYS A 136 2.04 3.35 15.97
C LYS A 136 1.77 3.55 14.48
N GLY A 137 2.81 3.56 13.64
CA GLY A 137 2.66 3.62 12.19
C GLY A 137 1.82 2.48 11.63
N ARG A 138 2.07 1.24 12.06
CA ARG A 138 1.25 0.07 11.67
C ARG A 138 -0.19 0.17 12.16
N GLN A 139 -0.40 0.58 13.41
CA GLN A 139 -1.75 0.75 13.98
C GLN A 139 -2.57 1.82 13.25
N LEU A 140 -1.91 2.89 12.81
CA LEU A 140 -2.54 4.03 12.14
C LEU A 140 -2.52 3.90 10.61
N ARG A 141 -2.00 2.80 10.05
CA ARG A 141 -1.77 2.64 8.60
C ARG A 141 -1.07 3.86 8.00
N SER A 142 0.05 4.26 8.61
CA SER A 142 0.84 5.41 8.18
C SER A 142 2.24 4.95 7.79
N ASP A 143 2.48 4.86 6.48
CA ASP A 143 3.77 4.43 5.94
C ASP A 143 4.90 5.37 6.33
N ALA A 144 4.62 6.67 6.47
CA ALA A 144 5.60 7.66 6.90
C ALA A 144 6.10 7.38 8.34
N LEU A 145 5.20 7.03 9.27
CA LEU A 145 5.59 6.61 10.62
C LEU A 145 6.29 5.25 10.63
N VAL A 146 5.84 4.29 9.81
CA VAL A 146 6.54 3.00 9.68
C VAL A 146 7.97 3.21 9.20
N ALA A 147 8.16 4.10 8.23
CA ALA A 147 9.46 4.45 7.68
C ALA A 147 10.33 5.14 8.73
N SER A 148 9.84 6.20 9.38
CA SER A 148 10.56 6.93 10.43
C SER A 148 10.91 6.05 11.64
N GLY A 149 10.01 5.14 12.05
CA GLY A 149 10.30 4.19 13.12
C GLY A 149 11.32 3.13 12.73
N SER A 150 11.34 2.71 11.46
CA SER A 150 12.31 1.73 10.95
C SER A 150 13.70 2.33 10.79
N ASP A 151 13.79 3.58 10.34
CA ASP A 151 14.99 4.41 10.30
C ASP A 151 15.70 4.44 11.67
N ALA A 152 14.97 4.83 12.72
CA ALA A 152 15.50 4.84 14.09
C ALA A 152 15.95 3.45 14.59
N LEU A 153 15.31 2.37 14.14
CA LEU A 153 15.75 1.00 14.47
C LEU A 153 17.03 0.62 13.73
N PHE A 154 17.18 1.01 12.46
CA PHE A 154 18.38 0.74 11.68
C PHE A 154 19.59 1.46 12.25
N ASP A 155 19.43 2.71 12.69
CA ASP A 155 20.47 3.44 13.41
C ASP A 155 20.94 2.71 14.67
N ALA A 156 20.00 2.17 15.45
CA ALA A 156 20.33 1.40 16.64
C ALA A 156 21.11 0.13 16.27
N VAL A 157 20.73 -0.55 15.19
CA VAL A 157 21.41 -1.76 14.71
C VAL A 157 22.83 -1.44 14.22
N ILE A 158 23.00 -0.39 13.40
CA ILE A 158 24.32 0.07 12.93
C ILE A 158 25.20 0.42 14.13
N THR A 159 24.68 1.24 15.04
CA THR A 159 25.44 1.71 16.22
C THR A 159 25.82 0.54 17.13
N THR A 160 24.92 -0.44 17.31
CA THR A 160 25.21 -1.66 18.09
C THR A 160 26.31 -2.48 17.43
N ALA A 161 26.28 -2.61 16.10
CA ALA A 161 27.29 -3.34 15.37
C ALA A 161 28.67 -2.70 15.45
N THR A 162 28.74 -1.38 15.29
CA THR A 162 29.98 -0.63 15.51
C THR A 162 30.50 -0.84 16.94
N LEU A 163 29.63 -0.85 17.95
CA LEU A 163 30.01 -1.13 19.33
C LEU A 163 30.54 -2.56 19.54
N VAL A 164 29.89 -3.56 18.95
CA VAL A 164 30.34 -4.97 19.01
C VAL A 164 31.70 -5.12 18.34
N SER A 165 31.85 -4.54 17.15
CA SER A 165 33.12 -4.54 16.42
C SER A 165 34.25 -3.90 17.23
N ALA A 166 33.98 -2.76 17.87
CA ALA A 166 34.93 -2.09 18.75
C ALA A 166 35.39 -2.99 19.91
N GLY A 167 34.45 -3.69 20.55
CA GLY A 167 34.75 -4.64 21.62
C GLY A 167 35.63 -5.81 21.14
N VAL A 168 35.33 -6.38 19.97
CA VAL A 168 36.15 -7.44 19.36
C VAL A 168 37.57 -6.94 19.08
N MET A 169 37.71 -5.73 18.53
CA MET A 169 39.02 -5.17 18.25
C MET A 169 39.86 -4.95 19.52
N LEU A 170 39.25 -4.51 20.62
CA LEU A 170 39.96 -4.31 21.90
C LEU A 170 40.44 -5.62 22.54
N ILE A 171 39.72 -6.73 22.37
CA ILE A 171 40.03 -8.03 23.00
C ILE A 171 40.96 -8.87 22.11
N TRP A 172 40.65 -8.94 20.81
CA TRP A 172 41.30 -9.87 19.86
C TRP A 172 42.18 -9.18 18.82
N GLY A 173 42.23 -7.85 18.77
CA GLY A 173 43.09 -7.09 17.86
C GLY A 173 42.64 -7.10 16.40
N PHE A 174 41.46 -7.64 16.09
CA PHE A 174 40.92 -7.75 14.74
C PHE A 174 39.71 -6.81 14.55
N SER A 175 39.71 -6.01 13.48
CA SER A 175 38.59 -5.10 13.18
C SER A 175 37.51 -5.83 12.37
N LEU A 176 36.31 -5.94 12.93
CA LEU A 176 35.12 -6.45 12.24
C LEU A 176 34.26 -5.33 11.64
N ASP A 177 34.67 -4.06 11.77
CA ASP A 177 33.78 -2.91 11.60
C ASP A 177 33.31 -2.81 10.15
N GLY A 178 34.24 -2.99 9.21
CA GLY A 178 33.92 -3.00 7.79
C GLY A 178 33.02 -4.16 7.36
N ILE A 179 33.29 -5.39 7.83
CA ILE A 179 32.53 -6.59 7.44
C ILE A 179 31.11 -6.53 8.01
N LEU A 180 31.00 -6.24 9.31
CA LEU A 180 29.71 -6.18 9.99
C LEU A 180 28.89 -4.99 9.51
N GLY A 181 29.52 -3.83 9.31
CA GLY A 181 28.90 -2.65 8.71
C GLY A 181 28.39 -2.92 7.31
N ALA A 182 29.14 -3.62 6.46
CA ALA A 182 28.71 -3.96 5.10
C ALA A 182 27.51 -4.91 5.10
N LEU A 183 27.53 -5.94 5.95
CA LEU A 183 26.42 -6.89 6.10
C LEU A 183 25.12 -6.18 6.54
N ILE A 184 25.22 -5.31 7.55
CA ILE A 184 24.07 -4.57 8.06
C ILE A 184 23.57 -3.55 7.05
N SER A 185 24.47 -2.85 6.37
CA SER A 185 24.11 -1.90 5.31
C SER A 185 23.34 -2.59 4.18
N ALA A 186 23.76 -3.80 3.78
CA ALA A 186 23.02 -4.59 2.79
C ALA A 186 21.61 -4.97 3.27
N MET A 187 21.45 -5.32 4.55
CA MET A 187 20.13 -5.58 5.15
C MET A 187 19.26 -4.32 5.17
N ILE A 188 19.85 -3.15 5.47
CA ILE A 188 19.15 -1.86 5.48
C ILE A 188 18.72 -1.47 4.07
N ILE A 189 19.58 -1.64 3.06
CA ILE A 189 19.24 -1.36 1.67
C ILE A 189 18.05 -2.23 1.24
N LYS A 190 18.09 -3.54 1.53
CA LYS A 190 16.97 -4.43 1.25
C LYS A 190 15.68 -3.95 1.93
N ALA A 191 15.74 -3.62 3.22
CA ALA A 191 14.58 -3.15 3.95
C ALA A 191 14.09 -1.77 3.47
N GLY A 192 15.00 -0.90 3.04
CA GLY A 192 14.67 0.40 2.42
C GLY A 192 13.94 0.23 1.09
N ILE A 193 14.29 -0.78 0.28
CA ILE A 193 13.57 -1.12 -0.96
C ILE A 193 12.16 -1.61 -0.62
N GLU A 194 12.02 -2.47 0.40
CA GLU A 194 10.71 -2.93 0.88
C GLU A 194 9.86 -1.77 1.42
N MET A 195 10.48 -0.83 2.15
CA MET A 195 9.83 0.40 2.65
C MET A 195 9.38 1.32 1.52
N LEU A 196 10.12 1.38 0.42
CA LEU A 196 9.76 2.17 -0.77
C LEU A 196 8.63 1.49 -1.57
N ALA A 197 8.66 0.16 -1.67
CA ALA A 197 7.70 -0.60 -2.46
C ALA A 197 6.25 -0.42 -1.97
N SER A 198 6.03 -0.38 -0.64
CA SER A 198 4.69 -0.24 -0.06
C SER A 198 3.93 1.01 -0.56
N PRO A 199 4.41 2.26 -0.32
CA PRO A 199 3.72 3.45 -0.79
C PRO A 199 3.69 3.58 -2.32
N VAL A 200 4.68 3.03 -3.04
CA VAL A 200 4.66 3.01 -4.52
C VAL A 200 3.54 2.11 -5.04
N ASN A 201 3.35 0.93 -4.44
CA ASN A 201 2.25 0.04 -4.81
C ASN A 201 0.89 0.71 -4.55
N GLU A 202 0.73 1.42 -3.44
CA GLU A 202 -0.51 2.18 -3.17
C GLU A 202 -0.78 3.26 -4.23
N LEU A 203 0.27 3.92 -4.74
CA LEU A 203 0.15 4.91 -5.82
C LEU A 203 -0.17 4.30 -7.19
N LEU A 204 0.37 3.11 -7.47
CA LEU A 204 0.14 2.38 -8.73
C LEU A 204 -1.24 1.72 -8.80
N GLY A 205 -1.92 1.56 -7.66
CA GLY A 205 -3.20 0.86 -7.56
C GLY A 205 -3.01 -0.56 -7.06
N ALA A 206 -2.54 -0.70 -5.82
CA ALA A 206 -2.42 -1.98 -5.15
C ALA A 206 -3.76 -2.73 -5.15
N ARG A 207 -3.67 -4.05 -5.29
CA ARG A 207 -4.84 -4.93 -5.24
C ARG A 207 -5.58 -4.74 -3.91
N VAL A 208 -6.90 -4.66 -4.01
CA VAL A 208 -7.79 -4.56 -2.85
C VAL A 208 -7.69 -5.83 -2.00
N PRO A 209 -7.63 -5.73 -0.65
CA PRO A 209 -7.66 -6.90 0.22
C PRO A 209 -8.88 -7.79 -0.07
N PRO A 210 -8.70 -9.11 -0.28
CA PRO A 210 -9.81 -10.03 -0.56
C PRO A 210 -10.90 -10.02 0.51
N GLU A 211 -10.53 -9.75 1.77
CA GLU A 211 -11.46 -9.65 2.90
C GLU A 211 -12.40 -8.46 2.74
N LEU A 212 -11.91 -7.33 2.21
CA LEU A 212 -12.75 -6.14 1.94
C LEU A 212 -13.70 -6.41 0.77
N VAL A 213 -13.21 -7.02 -0.30
CA VAL A 213 -14.05 -7.42 -1.45
C VAL A 213 -15.18 -8.35 -1.00
N LYS A 214 -14.85 -9.34 -0.17
CA LYS A 214 -15.84 -10.28 0.40
C LYS A 214 -16.88 -9.56 1.27
N ALA A 215 -16.45 -8.63 2.12
CA ALA A 215 -17.35 -7.85 2.96
C ALA A 215 -18.30 -6.97 2.12
N ILE A 216 -17.78 -6.30 1.08
CA ILE A 216 -18.59 -5.52 0.13
C ILE A 216 -19.63 -6.42 -0.55
N LYS A 217 -19.20 -7.56 -1.12
CA LYS A 217 -20.14 -8.52 -1.75
C LYS A 217 -21.24 -8.95 -0.77
N GLN A 218 -20.88 -9.29 0.47
CA GLN A 218 -21.84 -9.74 1.49
C GLN A 218 -22.84 -8.66 1.89
N ASP A 219 -22.41 -7.42 2.05
CA ASP A 219 -23.26 -6.30 2.42
C ASP A 219 -24.23 -5.93 1.29
N VAL A 220 -23.71 -5.88 0.04
CA VAL A 220 -24.53 -5.51 -1.12
C VAL A 220 -25.54 -6.61 -1.47
N MET A 221 -25.17 -7.89 -1.32
CA MET A 221 -26.10 -9.01 -1.54
C MET A 221 -27.29 -9.05 -0.56
N GLN A 222 -27.23 -8.32 0.56
CA GLN A 222 -28.35 -8.19 1.49
C GLN A 222 -29.38 -7.15 1.04
N CYS A 223 -29.07 -6.33 0.02
CA CYS A 223 -30.02 -5.37 -0.52
C CYS A 223 -31.08 -6.09 -1.36
N GLU A 224 -32.35 -5.87 -1.04
CA GLU A 224 -33.48 -6.42 -1.80
C GLU A 224 -33.38 -6.03 -3.28
N GLY A 225 -33.59 -7.02 -4.17
CA GLY A 225 -33.48 -6.87 -5.62
C GLY A 225 -32.10 -7.20 -6.19
N VAL A 226 -31.04 -7.28 -5.38
CA VAL A 226 -29.71 -7.71 -5.84
C VAL A 226 -29.66 -9.23 -6.03
N ARG A 227 -29.21 -9.67 -7.20
CA ARG A 227 -29.04 -11.09 -7.58
C ARG A 227 -27.57 -11.50 -7.71
N GLY A 228 -26.68 -10.53 -7.86
CA GLY A 228 -25.23 -10.75 -7.90
C GLY A 228 -24.47 -9.43 -7.85
N VAL A 229 -23.17 -9.51 -7.53
CA VAL A 229 -22.27 -8.36 -7.42
C VAL A 229 -20.99 -8.65 -8.20
N TYR A 230 -20.67 -7.76 -9.12
CA TYR A 230 -19.64 -7.89 -10.16
C TYR A 230 -18.78 -6.62 -10.22
N ASP A 231 -17.62 -6.70 -10.88
CA ASP A 231 -16.71 -5.59 -11.21
C ASP A 231 -16.45 -4.60 -10.09
N ILE A 232 -16.07 -5.13 -8.93
CA ILE A 232 -15.66 -4.29 -7.81
C ILE A 232 -14.29 -3.70 -8.16
N ILE A 233 -14.29 -2.42 -8.51
CA ILE A 233 -13.08 -1.65 -8.82
C ILE A 233 -12.95 -0.57 -7.76
N LEU A 234 -11.86 -0.59 -6.99
CA LEU A 234 -11.58 0.42 -5.98
C LEU A 234 -10.26 1.12 -6.28
N HIS A 235 -10.23 2.41 -5.99
CA HIS A 235 -9.09 3.29 -6.13
C HIS A 235 -8.77 3.95 -4.78
N ASN A 236 -7.51 3.83 -4.37
CA ASN A 236 -6.98 4.46 -3.17
C ASN A 236 -6.56 5.92 -3.48
N TYR A 237 -7.15 6.91 -2.81
CA TYR A 237 -6.78 8.33 -2.91
C TYR A 237 -6.11 8.87 -1.63
N GLY A 238 -5.64 7.97 -0.79
CA GLY A 238 -5.04 8.23 0.51
C GLY A 238 -5.61 7.26 1.54
N PRO A 239 -4.98 7.14 2.72
CA PRO A 239 -5.37 6.13 3.72
C PRO A 239 -6.83 6.23 4.19
N ASP A 240 -7.44 7.40 4.05
CA ASP A 240 -8.79 7.73 4.54
C ASP A 240 -9.81 7.94 3.40
N VAL A 241 -9.41 7.85 2.12
CA VAL A 241 -10.30 8.10 0.97
C VAL A 241 -10.16 6.98 -0.06
N MET A 242 -11.25 6.23 -0.22
CA MET A 242 -11.38 5.20 -1.25
C MET A 242 -12.62 5.46 -2.10
N ILE A 243 -12.45 5.37 -3.41
CA ILE A 243 -13.50 5.62 -4.39
C ILE A 243 -13.56 4.41 -5.31
N GLY A 244 -14.77 4.00 -5.70
CA GLY A 244 -14.89 2.85 -6.58
C GLY A 244 -16.20 2.75 -7.31
N SER A 245 -16.30 1.68 -8.07
CA SER A 245 -17.51 1.22 -8.74
C SER A 245 -17.74 -0.26 -8.49
N LEU A 246 -18.99 -0.66 -8.56
CA LEU A 246 -19.40 -2.06 -8.66
C LEU A 246 -20.60 -2.17 -9.58
N HIS A 247 -20.81 -3.35 -10.16
CA HIS A 247 -22.04 -3.69 -10.86
C HIS A 247 -22.89 -4.60 -9.99
N VAL A 248 -24.20 -4.35 -9.97
CA VAL A 248 -25.18 -5.27 -9.39
C VAL A 248 -26.06 -5.85 -10.48
N SER A 249 -26.31 -7.17 -10.38
CA SER A 249 -27.32 -7.81 -11.20
C SER A 249 -28.69 -7.66 -10.54
N VAL A 250 -29.68 -7.21 -11.29
CA VAL A 250 -31.06 -6.98 -10.83
C VAL A 250 -32.07 -7.51 -11.85
N PRO A 251 -33.32 -7.81 -11.46
CA PRO A 251 -34.38 -8.15 -12.41
C PRO A 251 -34.55 -7.10 -13.51
N ASP A 252 -34.67 -7.55 -14.76
CA ASP A 252 -34.98 -6.73 -15.94
C ASP A 252 -36.34 -6.01 -15.88
N THR A 253 -37.20 -6.44 -14.96
CA THR A 253 -38.51 -5.84 -14.68
C THR A 253 -38.45 -4.63 -13.75
N MET A 254 -37.32 -4.32 -13.13
CA MET A 254 -37.19 -3.16 -12.25
C MET A 254 -37.28 -1.85 -13.03
N SER A 255 -38.07 -0.91 -12.53
CA SER A 255 -38.16 0.44 -13.07
C SER A 255 -36.91 1.26 -12.76
N ALA A 256 -36.67 2.31 -13.56
CA ALA A 256 -35.58 3.25 -13.32
C ALA A 256 -35.66 3.91 -11.92
N HIS A 257 -36.88 4.09 -11.37
CA HIS A 257 -37.07 4.62 -10.02
C HIS A 257 -36.58 3.66 -8.94
N GLU A 258 -36.90 2.37 -9.07
CA GLU A 258 -36.46 1.33 -8.12
C GLU A 258 -34.95 1.12 -8.18
N ILE A 259 -34.39 1.08 -9.39
CA ILE A 259 -32.93 1.03 -9.60
C ILE A 259 -32.25 2.23 -8.94
N HIS A 260 -32.75 3.44 -9.15
CA HIS A 260 -32.20 4.64 -8.50
C HIS A 260 -32.24 4.53 -6.98
N GLY A 261 -33.35 4.05 -6.41
CA GLY A 261 -33.49 3.82 -4.98
C GLY A 261 -32.50 2.79 -4.43
N LEU A 262 -32.30 1.69 -5.16
CA LEU A 262 -31.32 0.65 -4.83
C LEU A 262 -29.89 1.19 -4.86
N SER A 263 -29.48 1.86 -5.95
CA SER A 263 -28.15 2.44 -6.09
C SER A 263 -27.84 3.42 -4.96
N ARG A 264 -28.79 4.30 -4.59
CA ARG A 264 -28.62 5.22 -3.44
C ARG A 264 -28.40 4.48 -2.12
N ARG A 265 -29.13 3.39 -1.90
CA ARG A 265 -29.01 2.57 -0.68
C ARG A 265 -27.65 1.90 -0.60
N ILE A 266 -27.19 1.30 -1.70
CA ILE A 266 -25.87 0.68 -1.79
C ILE A 266 -24.77 1.72 -1.58
N SER A 267 -24.80 2.86 -2.27
CA SER A 267 -23.80 3.93 -2.09
C SER A 267 -23.76 4.44 -0.64
N GLY A 268 -24.92 4.59 0.01
CA GLY A 268 -25.01 4.96 1.43
C GLY A 268 -24.43 3.90 2.37
N LEU A 269 -24.71 2.62 2.10
CA LEU A 269 -24.18 1.48 2.85
C LEU A 269 -22.65 1.39 2.74
N MET A 270 -22.10 1.55 1.53
CA MET A 270 -20.66 1.52 1.30
C MET A 270 -19.93 2.66 2.02
N LEU A 271 -20.52 3.86 2.03
CA LEU A 271 -19.95 4.99 2.76
C LEU A 271 -20.01 4.77 4.27
N ALA A 272 -21.14 4.26 4.80
CA ALA A 272 -21.34 4.10 6.24
C ALA A 272 -20.51 2.96 6.85
N ASN A 273 -20.46 1.80 6.18
CA ASN A 273 -19.81 0.59 6.72
C ASN A 273 -18.31 0.54 6.38
N HIS A 274 -17.93 1.02 5.19
CA HIS A 274 -16.59 0.84 4.64
C HIS A 274 -15.84 2.15 4.40
N GLY A 275 -16.51 3.31 4.48
CA GLY A 275 -15.91 4.60 4.17
C GLY A 275 -15.62 4.80 2.68
N ILE A 276 -16.29 4.05 1.80
CA ILE A 276 -16.03 4.03 0.36
C ILE A 276 -17.10 4.83 -0.39
N ILE A 277 -16.67 5.77 -1.23
CA ILE A 277 -17.56 6.46 -2.17
C ILE A 277 -17.75 5.55 -3.37
N MET A 278 -18.93 4.92 -3.48
CA MET A 278 -19.21 3.90 -4.48
C MET A 278 -20.22 4.39 -5.51
N THR A 279 -19.90 4.19 -6.79
CA THR A 279 -20.86 4.27 -7.90
C THR A 279 -21.39 2.87 -8.23
N VAL A 280 -22.67 2.76 -8.56
CA VAL A 280 -23.33 1.47 -8.81
C VAL A 280 -23.78 1.40 -10.26
N GLY A 281 -23.15 0.52 -11.04
CA GLY A 281 -23.62 0.08 -12.33
C GLY A 281 -24.62 -1.07 -12.21
N VAL A 282 -25.35 -1.36 -13.28
CA VAL A 282 -26.47 -2.30 -13.25
C VAL A 282 -26.40 -3.25 -14.43
N TYR A 283 -26.54 -4.53 -14.13
CA TYR A 283 -26.79 -5.59 -15.10
C TYR A 283 -28.24 -6.07 -14.97
N ALA A 284 -28.99 -6.02 -16.07
CA ALA A 284 -30.33 -6.57 -16.12
C ALA A 284 -30.25 -8.08 -16.31
N MET A 285 -30.89 -8.83 -15.42
CA MET A 285 -31.04 -10.27 -15.51
C MET A 285 -32.44 -10.59 -16.02
N ALA A 286 -32.55 -11.39 -17.08
CA ALA A 286 -33.83 -11.83 -17.59
C ALA A 286 -34.59 -12.63 -16.51
N THR A 287 -35.84 -12.25 -16.24
CA THR A 287 -36.69 -12.92 -15.24
C THR A 287 -37.90 -13.66 -15.80
N GLY A 288 -38.15 -13.55 -17.11
CA GLY A 288 -39.24 -14.23 -17.80
C GLY A 288 -38.91 -15.66 -18.25
N GLU A 289 -39.85 -16.27 -18.98
CA GLU A 289 -39.67 -17.52 -19.74
C GLU A 289 -39.70 -17.26 -21.25
N ASP A 290 -39.14 -16.12 -21.65
CA ASP A 290 -39.11 -15.68 -23.04
C ASP A 290 -37.79 -16.05 -23.72
N ARG A 291 -37.68 -15.69 -25.00
CA ARG A 291 -36.47 -15.90 -25.79
C ARG A 291 -35.23 -15.29 -25.13
N HIS A 292 -35.38 -14.17 -24.42
CA HIS A 292 -34.27 -13.51 -23.74
C HIS A 292 -33.72 -14.41 -22.63
N ALA A 293 -34.58 -14.93 -21.76
CA ALA A 293 -34.18 -15.85 -20.69
C ALA A 293 -33.57 -17.15 -21.22
N GLU A 294 -34.14 -17.72 -22.31
CA GLU A 294 -33.59 -18.91 -22.96
C GLU A 294 -32.17 -18.66 -23.50
N LEU A 295 -31.97 -17.54 -24.21
CA LEU A 295 -30.66 -17.16 -24.75
C LEU A 295 -29.64 -16.92 -23.62
N GLN A 296 -30.04 -16.22 -22.57
CA GLN A 296 -29.17 -15.97 -21.41
C GLN A 296 -28.73 -17.29 -20.78
N ALA A 297 -29.66 -18.19 -20.46
CA ALA A 297 -29.34 -19.49 -19.87
C ALA A 297 -28.39 -20.30 -20.76
N LYS A 298 -28.67 -20.36 -22.06
CA LYS A 298 -27.87 -21.11 -23.04
C LYS A 298 -26.43 -20.59 -23.15
N VAL A 299 -26.27 -19.27 -23.26
CA VAL A 299 -24.93 -18.64 -23.38
C VAL A 299 -24.15 -18.77 -22.07
N MET A 300 -24.78 -18.48 -20.93
CA MET A 300 -24.13 -18.59 -19.62
C MET A 300 -23.70 -20.05 -19.33
N GLN A 301 -24.49 -21.04 -19.73
CA GLN A 301 -24.13 -22.46 -19.59
C GLN A 301 -22.95 -22.85 -20.48
N ALA A 302 -22.95 -22.40 -21.75
CA ALA A 302 -21.87 -22.70 -22.69
C ALA A 302 -20.54 -22.11 -22.22
N LEU A 303 -20.54 -20.82 -21.86
CA LEU A 303 -19.36 -20.15 -21.34
C LEU A 303 -18.92 -20.75 -19.99
N GLY A 304 -19.86 -21.06 -19.09
CA GLY A 304 -19.56 -21.64 -17.77
C GLY A 304 -18.94 -23.05 -17.81
N ALA A 305 -18.98 -23.73 -18.95
CA ALA A 305 -18.33 -25.03 -19.12
C ALA A 305 -16.81 -24.93 -19.29
N HIS A 306 -16.29 -23.74 -19.62
CA HIS A 306 -14.86 -23.51 -19.84
C HIS A 306 -14.14 -23.28 -18.51
N LYS A 307 -13.17 -24.16 -18.19
CA LYS A 307 -12.39 -24.08 -16.94
C LYS A 307 -11.53 -22.83 -16.81
N GLU A 308 -11.23 -22.19 -17.93
CA GLU A 308 -10.41 -20.98 -18.02
C GLU A 308 -11.22 -19.69 -17.75
N ILE A 309 -12.54 -19.79 -17.59
CA ILE A 309 -13.43 -18.67 -17.29
C ILE A 309 -13.74 -18.67 -15.79
N VAL A 310 -13.45 -17.56 -15.12
CA VAL A 310 -13.65 -17.38 -13.68
C VAL A 310 -15.00 -16.72 -13.40
N GLN A 311 -15.40 -15.75 -14.23
CA GLN A 311 -16.65 -15.02 -14.07
C GLN A 311 -17.28 -14.70 -15.42
N ILE A 312 -18.62 -14.67 -15.44
CA ILE A 312 -19.42 -14.28 -16.60
C ILE A 312 -20.50 -13.33 -16.09
N HIS A 313 -20.63 -12.18 -16.74
CA HIS A 313 -21.59 -11.14 -16.38
C HIS A 313 -21.91 -10.26 -17.59
N GLY A 314 -22.63 -9.16 -17.39
CA GLY A 314 -22.90 -8.21 -18.47
C GLY A 314 -23.70 -8.75 -19.66
N PHE A 315 -24.40 -9.88 -19.50
CA PHE A 315 -25.23 -10.42 -20.58
C PHE A 315 -26.27 -9.39 -21.02
N TYR A 316 -26.32 -9.13 -22.32
CA TYR A 316 -27.27 -8.20 -22.92
C TYR A 316 -27.71 -8.70 -24.29
N TYR A 317 -29.02 -8.67 -24.51
CA TYR A 317 -29.66 -9.06 -25.76
C TYR A 317 -30.53 -7.91 -26.28
N ALA A 318 -30.24 -7.47 -27.50
CA ALA A 318 -31.02 -6.43 -28.17
C ALA A 318 -31.73 -7.02 -29.39
N GLU A 319 -33.04 -7.27 -29.25
CA GLU A 319 -33.83 -7.97 -30.27
C GLU A 319 -33.90 -7.20 -31.59
N LYS A 320 -34.07 -5.88 -31.56
CA LYS A 320 -34.23 -5.04 -32.77
C LYS A 320 -32.94 -5.00 -33.60
N GLU A 321 -31.83 -4.86 -32.92
CA GLU A 321 -30.49 -4.81 -33.49
C GLU A 321 -29.96 -6.22 -33.81
N ARG A 322 -30.62 -7.26 -33.29
CA ARG A 322 -30.20 -8.66 -33.37
C ARG A 322 -28.78 -8.86 -32.84
N THR A 323 -28.44 -8.19 -31.76
CA THR A 323 -27.11 -8.27 -31.13
C THR A 323 -27.18 -8.95 -29.78
N LEU A 324 -26.09 -9.63 -29.43
CA LEU A 324 -25.87 -10.26 -28.13
C LEU A 324 -24.46 -9.91 -27.65
N SER A 325 -24.35 -9.40 -26.43
CA SER A 325 -23.06 -9.17 -25.78
C SER A 325 -23.00 -9.81 -24.40
N VAL A 326 -21.80 -10.21 -24.00
CA VAL A 326 -21.54 -10.79 -22.68
C VAL A 326 -20.09 -10.53 -22.30
N ASP A 327 -19.89 -10.24 -21.01
CA ASP A 327 -18.58 -9.98 -20.44
C ASP A 327 -18.05 -11.26 -19.79
N VAL A 328 -16.80 -11.59 -20.08
CA VAL A 328 -16.12 -12.81 -19.62
C VAL A 328 -14.82 -12.42 -18.95
N VAL A 329 -14.62 -12.88 -17.71
CA VAL A 329 -13.38 -12.72 -16.97
C VAL A 329 -12.60 -14.04 -17.01
N PRO A 330 -11.49 -14.12 -17.74
CA PRO A 330 -10.64 -15.30 -17.76
C PRO A 330 -9.78 -15.39 -16.50
N ASP A 331 -9.21 -16.57 -16.25
CA ASP A 331 -8.12 -16.72 -15.30
C ASP A 331 -6.90 -15.90 -15.79
N LEU A 332 -6.12 -15.33 -14.87
CA LEU A 332 -4.95 -14.48 -15.14
C LEU A 332 -3.90 -15.13 -16.05
N ALA A 333 -3.84 -16.47 -16.07
CA ALA A 333 -2.98 -17.22 -16.99
C ALA A 333 -3.44 -17.12 -18.46
N SER A 334 -4.76 -16.96 -18.67
CA SER A 334 -5.43 -16.92 -19.97
C SER A 334 -5.76 -15.50 -20.44
N ASP A 335 -5.70 -14.50 -19.57
CA ASP A 335 -5.98 -13.07 -19.81
C ASP A 335 -5.10 -12.43 -20.92
N ARG A 336 -4.03 -13.11 -21.35
CA ARG A 336 -3.10 -12.64 -22.39
C ARG A 336 -3.40 -13.17 -23.78
N ASP A 337 -4.42 -14.01 -23.93
CA ASP A 337 -4.66 -14.75 -25.15
C ASP A 337 -5.76 -14.07 -26.00
N ALA A 338 -5.36 -13.19 -26.93
CA ALA A 338 -6.29 -12.57 -27.88
C ALA A 338 -7.07 -13.61 -28.71
N THR A 339 -6.58 -14.86 -28.73
CA THR A 339 -7.24 -16.01 -29.35
C THR A 339 -8.48 -16.51 -28.60
N LEU A 340 -8.56 -16.28 -27.28
CA LEU A 340 -9.68 -16.70 -26.44
C LEU A 340 -10.98 -16.01 -26.85
N CYS A 341 -10.93 -14.68 -27.01
CA CYS A 341 -12.11 -13.89 -27.42
C CYS A 341 -12.66 -14.36 -28.78
N GLY A 342 -11.79 -14.57 -29.77
CA GLY A 342 -12.20 -15.06 -31.09
C GLY A 342 -12.84 -16.44 -31.03
N ARG A 343 -12.20 -17.38 -30.33
CA ARG A 343 -12.72 -18.75 -30.15
C ARG A 343 -14.09 -18.77 -29.46
N LEU A 344 -14.22 -18.07 -28.33
CA LEU A 344 -15.49 -18.00 -27.61
C LEU A 344 -16.57 -17.31 -28.46
N THR A 345 -16.20 -16.26 -29.20
CA THR A 345 -17.14 -15.55 -30.07
C THR A 345 -17.65 -16.48 -31.17
N GLU A 346 -16.78 -17.25 -31.83
CA GLU A 346 -17.17 -18.24 -32.84
C GLU A 346 -18.08 -19.34 -32.26
N GLU A 347 -17.76 -19.84 -31.06
CA GLU A 347 -18.55 -20.86 -30.36
C GLU A 347 -19.97 -20.36 -30.06
N ILE A 348 -20.09 -19.17 -29.45
CA ILE A 348 -21.39 -18.59 -29.13
C ILE A 348 -22.13 -18.19 -30.41
N GLN A 349 -21.43 -17.67 -31.42
CA GLN A 349 -22.00 -17.36 -32.73
C GLN A 349 -22.59 -18.60 -33.42
N ALA A 350 -22.00 -19.78 -33.24
CA ALA A 350 -22.55 -21.04 -33.73
C ALA A 350 -23.81 -21.50 -32.96
N LEU A 351 -23.92 -21.16 -31.67
CA LEU A 351 -25.10 -21.46 -30.84
C LEU A 351 -26.30 -20.55 -31.14
N VAL A 352 -26.04 -19.32 -31.59
CA VAL A 352 -27.04 -18.29 -31.93
C VAL A 352 -26.77 -17.68 -33.31
N PRO A 353 -26.89 -18.45 -34.40
CA PRO A 353 -26.45 -18.05 -35.75
C PRO A 353 -27.23 -16.87 -36.34
N ASP A 354 -28.35 -16.50 -35.72
CA ASP A 354 -29.26 -15.48 -36.20
C ASP A 354 -29.04 -14.11 -35.52
N LEU A 355 -28.05 -14.01 -34.63
CA LEU A 355 -27.64 -12.81 -33.90
C LEU A 355 -26.18 -12.47 -34.19
N GLN A 356 -25.79 -11.20 -34.06
CA GLN A 356 -24.40 -10.78 -34.03
C GLN A 356 -23.86 -10.83 -32.60
N VAL A 357 -22.85 -11.68 -32.37
CA VAL A 357 -22.27 -11.90 -31.04
C VAL A 357 -21.03 -11.02 -30.82
N SER A 358 -20.93 -10.44 -29.62
CA SER A 358 -19.76 -9.70 -29.14
C SER A 358 -19.38 -10.15 -27.74
N ILE A 359 -18.25 -10.85 -27.60
CA ILE A 359 -17.70 -11.18 -26.28
C ILE A 359 -16.68 -10.12 -25.88
N VAL A 360 -16.84 -9.58 -24.67
CA VAL A 360 -15.89 -8.64 -24.09
C VAL A 360 -15.07 -9.39 -23.06
N ILE A 361 -13.74 -9.37 -23.24
CA ILE A 361 -12.83 -9.89 -22.22
C ILE A 361 -12.62 -8.80 -21.18
N ASP A 362 -13.11 -9.05 -19.98
CA ASP A 362 -12.99 -8.15 -18.84
C ASP A 362 -11.89 -8.65 -17.89
N HIS A 363 -11.33 -7.75 -17.09
CA HIS A 363 -10.21 -8.06 -16.20
C HIS A 363 -10.67 -8.34 -14.78
N ASN A 364 -9.99 -9.27 -14.13
CA ASN A 364 -10.22 -9.49 -12.71
C ASN A 364 -9.50 -8.43 -11.86
N TYR A 365 -10.24 -7.40 -11.44
CA TYR A 365 -9.71 -6.34 -10.58
C TYR A 365 -9.67 -6.72 -9.09
N SER A 366 -10.28 -7.84 -8.69
CA SER A 366 -10.59 -8.14 -7.28
C SER A 366 -10.10 -9.50 -6.77
N GLU A 367 -10.04 -10.54 -7.61
CA GLU A 367 -9.72 -11.94 -7.25
C GLU A 367 -8.37 -12.46 -7.76
#